data_AF-A0A1E1V6Q9-F1
#
_entry.id   AF-A0A1E1V6Q9-F1
#
_cell.length_a   1.000
_cell.length_b   1.000
_cell.length_c   1.000
_cell.angle_alpha   90.00
_cell.angle_beta   90.00
_cell.angle_gamma   90.00
#
_symmetry.space_group_name_H-M   'P 1'
#
loop_
_entity.id
_entity.type
_entity.pdbx_description
1 polymer ?
#
loop_
_entity_poly.entity_id
_entity_poly.type
_entity_poly.pdbx_seq_one_letter_code
_entity_poly.pdbx_strand_id
1 'polypeptide(L)'
;MDDLKAVESGLQSEIKAGQFSGDTLTHIQTVLSDITTALSAATASVNGGGSFGSVANAETALRASHLDILDIVNNDHTLSTLATQNGATGFLAAPATLPDDVTAATAPHATLAEIGVIFNDAANRILGGVNSDNKAIITNDMNAVVSGLKHLIDTQPTQFEGLTGIHADTVMRQAQLELTYINQAGVNPDAGRGSNDNILDMIDIIQGDANLAGMASQGGVSGFSQFPDALNPTPRYQDNAAQTNFWANFIAQGNSLGQRAEQLVGSGDTHAINALINEFQAFEKNATKFDLVQGGIFGARFDNELTPSSTLGAEVDAMIKGLKTGDAALVTAAAEVIHDNAADVGGNNIPITGGHFNPDGLTVAEVLSTAVPAPATAATDPKPTPGGTVADAAPTSSHDHATADVHHAPIVDTAHHFHHMWG
;
A
#
# COMPACT_ATOMS: atom_id res chain seq x y z
N MET A 1 -10.22 3.32 16.29
CA MET A 1 -11.26 3.54 17.33
C MET A 1 -11.65 5.01 17.44
N ASP A 2 -10.71 5.95 17.33
CA ASP A 2 -11.02 7.38 17.45
C ASP A 2 -11.89 7.90 16.30
N ASP A 3 -11.74 7.34 15.09
CA ASP A 3 -12.60 7.67 13.95
C ASP A 3 -14.07 7.29 14.19
N LEU A 4 -14.33 6.07 14.67
CA LEU A 4 -15.70 5.64 15.00
C LEU A 4 -16.34 6.52 16.08
N LYS A 5 -15.58 6.97 17.08
CA LYS A 5 -16.08 7.93 18.09
C LYS A 5 -16.34 9.31 17.51
N ALA A 6 -15.52 9.75 16.56
CA ALA A 6 -15.71 11.01 15.86
C ALA A 6 -17.00 10.96 15.03
N VAL A 7 -17.24 9.87 14.28
CA VAL A 7 -18.48 9.64 13.52
C VAL A 7 -19.68 9.60 14.46
N GLU A 8 -19.61 8.85 15.57
CA GLU A 8 -20.68 8.77 16.58
C GLU A 8 -21.05 10.18 17.10
N SER A 9 -20.03 10.96 17.49
CA SER A 9 -20.21 12.30 18.03
C SER A 9 -20.79 13.28 16.99
N GLY A 10 -20.36 13.15 15.73
CA GLY A 10 -20.87 13.92 14.60
C GLY A 10 -22.36 13.66 14.36
N LEU A 11 -22.74 12.38 14.18
CA LEU A 11 -24.13 11.98 13.96
C LEU A 11 -25.04 12.38 15.13
N GLN A 12 -24.59 12.21 16.37
CA GLN A 12 -25.34 12.68 17.55
C GLN A 12 -25.59 14.19 17.53
N SER A 13 -24.63 14.97 17.01
CA SER A 13 -24.75 16.43 16.89
C SER A 13 -25.75 16.82 15.79
N GLU A 14 -25.74 16.11 14.66
CA GLU A 14 -26.68 16.31 13.55
C GLU A 14 -28.12 15.97 13.93
N ILE A 15 -28.33 14.88 14.70
CA ILE A 15 -29.64 14.55 15.28
C ILE A 15 -30.13 15.68 16.19
N LYS A 16 -29.28 16.18 17.09
CA LYS A 16 -29.63 17.29 18.00
C LYS A 16 -29.96 18.58 17.24
N ALA A 17 -29.31 18.79 16.10
CA ALA A 17 -29.58 19.91 15.21
C ALA A 17 -30.85 19.72 14.36
N GLY A 18 -31.50 18.56 14.42
CA GLY A 18 -32.72 18.26 13.67
C GLY A 18 -32.49 18.01 12.17
N GLN A 19 -31.30 17.55 11.79
CA GLN A 19 -30.95 17.28 10.38
C GLN A 19 -31.71 16.06 9.81
N PHE A 20 -32.18 15.15 10.67
CA PHE A 20 -32.89 13.94 10.28
C PHE A 20 -34.32 13.92 10.82
N SER A 21 -35.25 13.36 10.04
CA SER A 21 -36.65 13.18 10.45
C SER A 21 -37.25 11.93 9.81
N GLY A 22 -38.40 11.48 10.32
CA GLY A 22 -39.09 10.29 9.78
C GLY A 22 -38.22 9.03 9.81
N ASP A 23 -38.32 8.23 8.74
CA ASP A 23 -37.59 6.96 8.61
C ASP A 23 -36.08 7.16 8.62
N THR A 24 -35.57 8.24 8.01
CA THR A 24 -34.14 8.60 8.03
C THR A 24 -33.61 8.81 9.45
N LEU A 25 -34.42 9.39 10.36
CA LEU A 25 -34.02 9.50 11.76
C LEU A 25 -33.93 8.12 12.44
N THR A 26 -34.86 7.23 12.14
CA THR A 26 -34.83 5.85 12.64
C THR A 26 -33.59 5.11 12.11
N HIS A 27 -33.28 5.24 10.83
CA HIS A 27 -32.09 4.67 10.21
C HIS A 27 -30.78 5.16 10.85
N ILE A 28 -30.64 6.48 11.07
CA ILE A 28 -29.46 7.03 11.76
C ILE A 28 -29.34 6.56 13.21
N GLN A 29 -30.47 6.37 13.91
CA GLN A 29 -30.45 5.80 15.26
C GLN A 29 -29.97 4.35 15.26
N THR A 30 -30.33 3.56 14.24
CA THR A 30 -29.78 2.21 14.03
C THR A 30 -28.28 2.26 13.76
N VAL A 31 -27.82 3.13 12.86
CA VAL A 31 -26.37 3.34 12.58
C VAL A 31 -25.59 3.67 13.86
N LEU A 32 -26.12 4.53 14.75
CA LEU A 32 -25.48 4.82 16.04
C LEU A 32 -25.40 3.60 16.97
N SER A 33 -26.43 2.74 16.94
CA SER A 33 -26.41 1.46 17.67
C SER A 33 -25.34 0.51 17.13
N ASP A 34 -25.18 0.45 15.81
CA ASP A 34 -24.15 -0.35 15.17
C ASP A 34 -22.75 0.19 15.42
N ILE A 35 -22.55 1.51 15.41
CA ILE A 35 -21.27 2.12 15.80
C ILE A 35 -20.92 1.77 17.25
N THR A 36 -21.91 1.81 18.16
CA THR A 36 -21.72 1.40 19.56
C THR A 36 -21.30 -0.07 19.68
N THR A 37 -21.94 -0.93 18.89
CA THR A 37 -21.62 -2.36 18.82
C THR A 37 -20.23 -2.57 18.24
N ALA A 38 -19.89 -1.90 17.14
CA ALA A 38 -18.58 -1.95 16.49
C ALA A 38 -17.45 -1.48 17.43
N LEU A 39 -17.66 -0.40 18.21
CA LEU A 39 -16.70 0.06 19.22
C LEU A 39 -16.46 -1.01 20.31
N SER A 40 -17.53 -1.65 20.77
CA SER A 40 -17.44 -2.73 21.76
C SER A 40 -16.77 -3.97 21.19
N ALA A 41 -17.13 -4.34 19.96
CA ALA A 41 -16.62 -5.49 19.21
C ALA A 41 -15.13 -5.34 18.90
N ALA A 42 -14.69 -4.18 18.41
CA ALA A 42 -13.27 -3.88 18.16
C ALA A 42 -12.43 -3.94 19.44
N THR A 43 -12.98 -3.50 20.58
CA THR A 43 -12.31 -3.66 21.88
C THR A 43 -12.24 -5.13 22.29
N ALA A 44 -13.30 -5.89 22.02
CA ALA A 44 -13.40 -7.28 22.40
C ALA A 44 -12.52 -8.20 21.53
N SER A 45 -12.36 -7.92 20.23
CA SER A 45 -11.52 -8.72 19.33
C SER A 45 -10.06 -8.74 19.79
N VAL A 46 -9.55 -7.62 20.32
CA VAL A 46 -8.19 -7.55 20.87
C VAL A 46 -8.08 -8.09 22.30
N ASN A 47 -9.15 -8.05 23.09
CA ASN A 47 -9.16 -8.41 24.51
C ASN A 47 -9.75 -9.81 24.80
N GLY A 48 -9.68 -10.73 23.84
CA GLY A 48 -10.07 -12.12 24.05
C GLY A 48 -11.59 -12.39 24.03
N GLY A 49 -12.38 -11.52 23.40
CA GLY A 49 -13.80 -11.72 23.11
C GLY A 49 -14.78 -10.95 24.00
N GLY A 50 -14.35 -10.46 25.17
CA GLY A 50 -15.16 -9.57 26.02
C GLY A 50 -16.62 -10.03 26.21
N SER A 51 -17.57 -9.13 26.00
CA SER A 51 -19.02 -9.41 26.07
C SER A 51 -19.56 -10.33 24.98
N PHE A 52 -18.80 -10.57 23.92
CA PHE A 52 -19.17 -11.44 22.80
C PHE A 52 -18.77 -12.91 23.06
N GLY A 53 -18.02 -13.18 24.13
CA GLY A 53 -17.65 -14.51 24.59
C GLY A 53 -16.46 -15.15 23.86
N SER A 54 -16.15 -14.69 22.65
CA SER A 54 -14.96 -15.12 21.88
C SER A 54 -14.50 -14.01 20.93
N VAL A 55 -13.23 -14.08 20.50
CA VAL A 55 -12.68 -13.18 19.48
C VAL A 55 -13.47 -13.33 18.17
N ALA A 56 -13.74 -14.55 17.73
CA ALA A 56 -14.51 -14.82 16.50
C ALA A 56 -15.91 -14.17 16.52
N ASN A 57 -16.61 -14.22 17.65
CA ASN A 57 -17.92 -13.58 17.78
C ASN A 57 -17.81 -12.05 17.77
N ALA A 58 -16.75 -11.49 18.39
CA ALA A 58 -16.51 -10.05 18.37
C ALA A 58 -16.20 -9.58 16.94
N GLU A 59 -15.33 -10.27 16.22
CA GLU A 59 -15.00 -9.95 14.82
C GLU A 59 -16.22 -10.09 13.90
N THR A 60 -17.04 -11.13 14.11
CA THR A 60 -18.31 -11.31 13.40
C THR A 60 -19.28 -10.16 13.66
N ALA A 61 -19.38 -9.69 14.92
CA ALA A 61 -20.22 -8.54 15.26
C ALA A 61 -19.67 -7.24 14.65
N LEU A 62 -18.35 -7.05 14.65
CA LEU A 62 -17.70 -5.90 14.02
C LEU A 62 -18.00 -5.85 12.52
N ARG A 63 -17.86 -6.98 11.84
CA ARG A 63 -18.21 -7.17 10.43
C ARG A 63 -19.69 -6.87 10.17
N ALA A 64 -20.59 -7.45 10.97
CA ALA A 64 -22.02 -7.27 10.81
C ALA A 64 -22.42 -5.80 10.95
N SER A 65 -21.94 -5.11 12.00
CA SER A 65 -22.19 -3.68 12.18
C SER A 65 -21.62 -2.83 11.04
N HIS A 66 -20.43 -3.17 10.52
CA HIS A 66 -19.89 -2.48 9.35
C HIS A 66 -20.83 -2.60 8.14
N LEU A 67 -21.26 -3.82 7.81
CA LEU A 67 -22.11 -4.07 6.64
C LEU A 67 -23.52 -3.49 6.81
N ASP A 68 -24.09 -3.53 8.00
CA ASP A 68 -25.42 -2.96 8.29
C ASP A 68 -25.40 -1.42 8.14
N ILE A 69 -24.35 -0.76 8.64
CA ILE A 69 -24.17 0.69 8.45
C ILE A 69 -24.12 1.05 6.96
N LEU A 70 -23.35 0.30 6.16
CA LEU A 70 -23.27 0.54 4.72
C LEU A 70 -24.62 0.30 4.04
N ASP A 71 -25.33 -0.77 4.38
CA ASP A 71 -26.64 -1.09 3.81
C ASP A 71 -27.68 0.00 4.12
N ILE A 72 -27.77 0.42 5.39
CA ILE A 72 -28.68 1.46 5.84
C ILE A 72 -28.43 2.78 5.10
N VAL A 73 -27.17 3.22 5.02
CA VAL A 73 -26.83 4.49 4.36
C VAL A 73 -27.10 4.42 2.85
N ASN A 74 -26.76 3.31 2.19
CA ASN A 74 -26.92 3.17 0.75
C ASN A 74 -28.39 2.97 0.32
N ASN A 75 -29.24 2.41 1.19
CA ASN A 75 -30.66 2.19 0.89
C ASN A 75 -31.59 3.33 1.37
N ASP A 76 -31.11 4.26 2.20
CA ASP A 76 -31.81 5.50 2.50
C ASP A 76 -31.41 6.61 1.51
N HIS A 77 -32.37 7.07 0.70
CA HIS A 77 -32.11 8.10 -0.32
C HIS A 77 -31.56 9.42 0.26
N THR A 78 -32.02 9.82 1.45
CA THR A 78 -31.53 11.02 2.11
C THR A 78 -30.09 10.83 2.56
N LEU A 79 -29.78 9.69 3.19
CA LEU A 79 -28.44 9.41 3.69
C LEU A 79 -27.43 9.22 2.56
N SER A 80 -27.77 8.45 1.53
CA SER A 80 -26.90 8.27 0.35
C SER A 80 -26.63 9.59 -0.39
N THR A 81 -27.62 10.50 -0.45
CA THR A 81 -27.42 11.85 -1.00
C THR A 81 -26.48 12.68 -0.14
N LEU A 82 -26.61 12.61 1.19
CA LEU A 82 -25.74 13.35 2.12
C LEU A 82 -24.31 12.79 2.13
N ALA A 83 -24.16 11.46 2.08
CA ALA A 83 -22.88 10.77 2.07
C ALA A 83 -22.03 11.09 0.82
N THR A 84 -22.69 11.48 -0.27
CA THR A 84 -22.04 11.85 -1.54
C THR A 84 -22.04 13.35 -1.81
N GLN A 85 -22.54 14.15 -0.86
CA GLN A 85 -22.67 15.60 -1.04
C GLN A 85 -21.30 16.27 -1.19
N ASN A 86 -21.22 17.29 -2.04
CA ASN A 86 -20.01 18.05 -2.35
C ASN A 86 -18.86 17.22 -2.95
N GLY A 87 -19.18 16.10 -3.62
CA GLY A 87 -18.20 15.24 -4.26
C GLY A 87 -17.50 14.28 -3.30
N ALA A 88 -18.04 14.09 -2.09
CA ALA A 88 -17.57 13.07 -1.17
C ALA A 88 -17.89 11.65 -1.69
N THR A 89 -17.11 10.68 -1.26
CA THR A 89 -17.26 9.24 -1.55
C THR A 89 -17.55 8.46 -0.26
N GLY A 90 -18.36 9.04 0.64
CA GLY A 90 -18.66 8.43 1.93
C GLY A 90 -19.49 7.15 1.79
N PHE A 91 -19.26 6.19 2.69
CA PHE A 91 -20.03 4.94 2.80
C PHE A 91 -20.08 4.10 1.50
N LEU A 92 -18.97 4.06 0.76
CA LEU A 92 -18.81 3.16 -0.38
C LEU A 92 -19.13 1.72 0.03
N ALA A 93 -19.87 1.01 -0.83
CA ALA A 93 -20.22 -0.37 -0.58
C ALA A 93 -18.96 -1.24 -0.47
N ALA A 94 -18.97 -2.21 0.45
CA ALA A 94 -17.94 -3.23 0.50
C ALA A 94 -17.96 -4.08 -0.79
N PRO A 95 -16.82 -4.67 -1.19
CA PRO A 95 -16.78 -5.65 -2.29
C PRO A 95 -17.84 -6.73 -2.12
N ALA A 96 -18.45 -7.21 -3.20
CA ALA A 96 -19.51 -8.22 -3.08
C ALA A 96 -18.94 -9.58 -2.65
N THR A 97 -19.70 -10.32 -1.83
CA THR A 97 -19.43 -11.75 -1.60
C THR A 97 -19.86 -12.58 -2.80
N LEU A 98 -19.30 -13.78 -2.91
CA LEU A 98 -19.81 -14.80 -3.83
C LEU A 98 -21.28 -15.12 -3.49
N PRO A 99 -22.12 -15.49 -4.49
CA PRO A 99 -23.48 -15.94 -4.23
C PRO A 99 -23.53 -17.14 -3.29
N ASP A 100 -24.66 -17.32 -2.61
CA ASP A 100 -24.90 -18.51 -1.79
C ASP A 100 -24.65 -19.79 -2.59
N ASP A 101 -24.06 -20.80 -1.94
CA ASP A 101 -23.63 -22.08 -2.51
C ASP A 101 -22.50 -22.02 -3.57
N VAL A 102 -22.00 -20.84 -3.92
CA VAL A 102 -20.80 -20.68 -4.75
C VAL A 102 -19.58 -20.58 -3.86
N THR A 103 -18.59 -21.43 -4.13
CA THR A 103 -17.26 -21.39 -3.50
C THR A 103 -16.21 -20.99 -4.53
N ALA A 104 -15.00 -20.63 -4.09
CA ALA A 104 -13.84 -20.45 -4.98
C ALA A 104 -13.64 -21.60 -5.98
N ALA A 105 -13.92 -22.85 -5.56
CA ALA A 105 -13.75 -24.03 -6.41
C ALA A 105 -14.78 -24.11 -7.56
N THR A 106 -15.92 -23.44 -7.42
CA THR A 106 -17.04 -23.48 -8.38
C THR A 106 -17.30 -22.15 -9.06
N ALA A 107 -16.76 -21.05 -8.53
CA ALA A 107 -16.85 -19.73 -9.11
C ALA A 107 -16.14 -19.72 -10.48
N PRO A 108 -16.68 -19.01 -11.49
CA PRO A 108 -15.95 -18.71 -12.71
C PRO A 108 -14.62 -18.01 -12.39
N HIS A 109 -13.57 -18.29 -13.16
CA HIS A 109 -12.23 -17.71 -12.99
C HIS A 109 -11.39 -17.80 -14.28
N ALA A 110 -12.03 -17.73 -15.45
CA ALA A 110 -11.34 -17.80 -16.75
C ALA A 110 -10.75 -16.46 -17.19
N THR A 111 -11.22 -15.36 -16.59
CA THR A 111 -10.81 -13.98 -16.88
C THR A 111 -10.36 -13.26 -15.61
N LEU A 112 -9.63 -12.14 -15.75
CA LEU A 112 -9.20 -11.33 -14.61
C LEU A 112 -10.39 -10.80 -13.80
N ALA A 113 -11.46 -10.36 -14.48
CA ALA A 113 -12.68 -9.91 -13.82
C ALA A 113 -13.31 -10.99 -12.92
N GLU A 114 -13.40 -12.22 -13.43
CA GLU A 114 -13.95 -13.35 -12.66
C GLU A 114 -13.04 -13.76 -11.49
N ILE A 115 -11.72 -13.77 -11.69
CA ILE A 115 -10.75 -13.95 -10.58
C ILE A 115 -10.92 -12.84 -9.53
N GLY A 116 -11.12 -11.61 -9.98
CA GLY A 116 -11.36 -10.46 -9.12
C GLY A 116 -12.67 -10.54 -8.32
N VAL A 117 -13.68 -11.28 -8.79
CA VAL A 117 -14.89 -11.56 -7.99
C VAL A 117 -14.60 -12.51 -6.84
N ILE A 118 -13.71 -13.49 -7.02
CA ILE A 118 -13.25 -14.36 -5.93
C ILE A 118 -12.42 -13.55 -4.92
N PHE A 119 -11.55 -12.65 -5.41
CA PHE A 119 -10.84 -11.70 -4.55
C PHE A 119 -11.82 -10.81 -3.76
N ASN A 120 -12.87 -10.29 -4.39
CA ASN A 120 -13.89 -9.49 -3.70
C ASN A 120 -14.55 -10.25 -2.55
N ASP A 121 -14.79 -11.55 -2.69
CA ASP A 121 -15.32 -12.38 -1.58
C ASP A 121 -14.33 -12.47 -0.42
N ALA A 122 -13.05 -12.69 -0.70
CA ALA A 122 -12.00 -12.69 0.31
C ALA A 122 -11.88 -11.32 1.01
N ALA A 123 -11.75 -10.25 0.24
CA ALA A 123 -11.64 -8.87 0.69
C ALA A 123 -12.85 -8.45 1.52
N ASN A 124 -14.06 -8.84 1.10
CA ASN A 124 -15.24 -8.64 1.92
C ASN A 124 -15.10 -9.44 3.21
N ARG A 125 -14.92 -10.76 3.16
CA ARG A 125 -14.93 -11.67 4.33
C ARG A 125 -13.89 -11.36 5.40
N ILE A 126 -12.81 -10.67 5.04
CA ILE A 126 -11.77 -10.23 5.98
C ILE A 126 -12.21 -9.05 6.83
N LEU A 127 -13.25 -8.31 6.42
CA LEU A 127 -13.83 -7.23 7.23
C LEU A 127 -14.20 -7.77 8.61
N GLY A 128 -13.70 -7.11 9.64
CA GLY A 128 -13.85 -7.50 11.04
C GLY A 128 -12.75 -8.41 11.59
N GLY A 129 -11.92 -9.02 10.73
CA GLY A 129 -10.79 -9.87 11.11
C GLY A 129 -10.85 -11.29 10.57
N VAL A 130 -9.76 -12.04 10.75
CA VAL A 130 -9.64 -13.46 10.38
C VAL A 130 -9.73 -14.33 11.63
N ASN A 131 -10.70 -15.24 11.66
CA ASN A 131 -10.92 -16.20 12.75
C ASN A 131 -11.25 -17.60 12.23
N SER A 132 -11.55 -18.52 13.15
CA SER A 132 -11.87 -19.91 12.83
C SER A 132 -13.04 -20.08 11.85
N ASP A 133 -13.95 -19.12 11.78
CA ASP A 133 -15.21 -19.27 11.07
C ASP A 133 -15.07 -18.85 9.60
N ASN A 134 -14.21 -17.87 9.31
CA ASN A 134 -13.97 -17.38 7.94
C ASN A 134 -12.63 -17.81 7.33
N LYS A 135 -11.61 -18.15 8.14
CA LYS A 135 -10.22 -18.40 7.67
C LYS A 135 -10.14 -19.41 6.54
N ALA A 136 -10.88 -20.52 6.63
CA ALA A 136 -10.83 -21.55 5.60
C ALA A 136 -11.38 -21.06 4.25
N ILE A 137 -12.43 -20.23 4.26
CA ILE A 137 -13.03 -19.69 3.05
C ILE A 137 -12.08 -18.68 2.41
N ILE A 138 -11.61 -17.70 3.18
CA ILE A 138 -10.66 -16.67 2.71
C ILE A 138 -9.38 -17.32 2.16
N THR A 139 -8.86 -18.35 2.84
CA THR A 139 -7.69 -19.11 2.35
C THR A 139 -7.96 -19.76 1.00
N ASN A 140 -9.15 -20.35 0.80
CA ASN A 140 -9.49 -20.99 -0.47
C ASN A 140 -9.65 -19.95 -1.59
N ASP A 141 -10.26 -18.82 -1.28
CA ASP A 141 -10.45 -17.72 -2.22
C ASP A 141 -9.09 -17.17 -2.67
N MET A 142 -8.18 -16.86 -1.74
CA MET A 142 -6.84 -16.36 -2.07
C MET A 142 -6.00 -17.39 -2.83
N ASN A 143 -6.12 -18.69 -2.53
CA ASN A 143 -5.48 -19.73 -3.35
C ASN A 143 -6.03 -19.78 -4.78
N ALA A 144 -7.34 -19.57 -4.96
CA ALA A 144 -7.95 -19.48 -6.28
C ALA A 144 -7.51 -18.21 -7.03
N VAL A 145 -7.35 -17.08 -6.34
CA VAL A 145 -6.77 -15.85 -6.91
C VAL A 145 -5.34 -16.09 -7.40
N VAL A 146 -4.48 -16.66 -6.55
CA VAL A 146 -3.07 -16.97 -6.91
C VAL A 146 -3.01 -17.90 -8.12
N SER A 147 -3.75 -19.00 -8.10
CA SER A 147 -3.73 -20.00 -9.19
C SER A 147 -4.35 -19.48 -10.47
N GLY A 148 -5.43 -18.69 -10.38
CA GLY A 148 -6.10 -18.05 -11.49
C GLY A 148 -5.22 -17.00 -12.18
N LEU A 149 -4.62 -16.08 -11.42
CA LEU A 149 -3.68 -15.07 -11.95
C LEU A 149 -2.49 -15.76 -12.62
N LYS A 150 -1.89 -16.73 -11.95
CA LYS A 150 -0.79 -17.52 -12.53
C LYS A 150 -1.19 -18.15 -13.87
N HIS A 151 -2.34 -18.81 -13.90
CA HIS A 151 -2.83 -19.45 -15.12
C HIS A 151 -3.06 -18.43 -16.24
N LEU A 152 -3.64 -17.28 -15.92
CA LEU A 152 -3.94 -16.23 -16.88
C LEU A 152 -2.66 -15.62 -17.47
N ILE A 153 -1.68 -15.29 -16.63
CA ILE A 153 -0.35 -14.80 -17.06
C ILE A 153 0.35 -15.82 -17.95
N ASP A 154 0.35 -17.10 -17.56
CA ASP A 154 1.03 -18.17 -18.31
C ASP A 154 0.36 -18.47 -19.67
N THR A 155 -0.98 -18.38 -19.74
CA THR A 155 -1.74 -18.79 -20.94
C THR A 155 -2.10 -17.65 -21.88
N GLN A 156 -2.09 -16.41 -21.40
CA GLN A 156 -2.38 -15.21 -22.20
C GLN A 156 -1.25 -14.18 -22.11
N PRO A 157 0.03 -14.56 -22.33
CA PRO A 157 1.18 -13.71 -22.04
C PRO A 157 1.18 -12.37 -22.80
N THR A 158 0.53 -12.30 -23.96
CA THR A 158 0.41 -11.06 -24.74
C THR A 158 -0.47 -9.99 -24.09
N GLN A 159 -1.29 -10.36 -23.09
CA GLN A 159 -2.06 -9.41 -22.27
C GLN A 159 -1.23 -8.86 -21.10
N PHE A 160 -0.10 -9.49 -20.78
CA PHE A 160 0.74 -9.24 -19.62
C PHE A 160 2.19 -8.93 -20.04
N GLU A 161 2.35 -8.14 -21.10
CA GLU A 161 3.66 -7.65 -21.53
C GLU A 161 4.02 -6.34 -20.81
N GLY A 162 5.32 -6.05 -20.68
CA GLY A 162 5.81 -4.81 -20.08
C GLY A 162 5.28 -4.58 -18.66
N LEU A 163 4.93 -3.32 -18.37
CA LEU A 163 4.48 -2.86 -17.04
C LEU A 163 3.26 -3.63 -16.52
N THR A 164 2.24 -3.85 -17.35
CA THR A 164 1.04 -4.63 -17.00
C THR A 164 1.39 -6.06 -16.55
N GLY A 165 2.42 -6.66 -17.15
CA GLY A 165 2.91 -7.96 -16.71
C GLY A 165 3.57 -7.95 -15.34
N ILE A 166 4.33 -6.90 -15.04
CA ILE A 166 4.98 -6.71 -13.73
C ILE A 166 3.90 -6.52 -12.66
N HIS A 167 2.95 -5.61 -12.89
CA HIS A 167 1.83 -5.37 -11.97
C HIS A 167 0.99 -6.64 -11.71
N ALA A 168 0.67 -7.43 -12.74
CA ALA A 168 -0.06 -8.68 -12.55
C ALA A 168 0.74 -9.71 -11.73
N ASP A 169 2.06 -9.79 -11.91
CA ASP A 169 2.94 -10.65 -11.10
C ASP A 169 2.99 -10.16 -9.64
N THR A 170 3.08 -8.84 -9.42
CA THR A 170 3.02 -8.24 -8.08
C THR A 170 1.73 -8.60 -7.37
N VAL A 171 0.56 -8.42 -7.99
CA VAL A 171 -0.74 -8.77 -7.40
C VAL A 171 -0.83 -10.27 -7.07
N MET A 172 -0.30 -11.13 -7.95
CA MET A 172 -0.25 -12.57 -7.69
C MET A 172 0.64 -12.91 -6.47
N ARG A 173 1.77 -12.21 -6.32
CA ARG A 173 2.68 -12.40 -5.18
C ARG A 173 2.10 -11.85 -3.88
N GLN A 174 1.48 -10.68 -3.91
CA GLN A 174 0.76 -10.12 -2.77
C GLN A 174 -0.41 -11.02 -2.33
N ALA A 175 -1.09 -11.68 -3.28
CA ALA A 175 -2.08 -12.71 -2.94
C ALA A 175 -1.46 -13.92 -2.22
N GLN A 176 -0.18 -14.25 -2.48
CA GLN A 176 0.56 -15.27 -1.72
C GLN A 176 1.00 -14.74 -0.35
N LEU A 177 1.39 -13.47 -0.25
CA LEU A 177 1.70 -12.82 1.01
C LEU A 177 0.46 -12.77 1.93
N GLU A 178 -0.73 -12.54 1.36
CA GLU A 178 -1.98 -12.54 2.12
C GLU A 178 -2.23 -13.87 2.83
N LEU A 179 -1.91 -14.99 2.19
CA LEU A 179 -1.97 -16.32 2.82
C LEU A 179 -1.06 -16.40 4.06
N THR A 180 0.05 -15.67 4.09
CA THR A 180 0.91 -15.57 5.27
C THR A 180 0.21 -14.81 6.40
N TYR A 181 -0.41 -13.66 6.11
CA TYR A 181 -1.13 -12.89 7.13
C TYR A 181 -2.36 -13.63 7.68
N ILE A 182 -3.16 -14.25 6.81
CA ILE A 182 -4.28 -15.12 7.20
C ILE A 182 -3.80 -16.23 8.14
N ASN A 183 -2.62 -16.81 7.86
CA ASN A 183 -2.04 -17.85 8.71
C ASN A 183 -1.55 -17.32 10.06
N GLN A 184 -1.11 -16.07 10.11
CA GLN A 184 -0.64 -15.38 11.31
C GLN A 184 -1.76 -14.72 12.14
N ALA A 185 -3.01 -14.70 11.65
CA ALA A 185 -4.15 -14.18 12.38
C ALA A 185 -4.27 -14.78 13.80
N GLY A 186 -4.40 -13.92 14.81
CA GLY A 186 -4.43 -14.30 16.23
C GLY A 186 -3.09 -14.73 16.82
N VAL A 187 -2.00 -14.73 16.03
CA VAL A 187 -0.63 -15.08 16.46
C VAL A 187 0.27 -13.86 16.41
N ASN A 188 0.30 -13.16 15.27
CA ASN A 188 1.03 -11.92 15.08
C ASN A 188 0.07 -10.73 15.26
N PRO A 189 0.29 -9.83 16.23
CA PRO A 189 -0.57 -8.65 16.43
C PRO A 189 -0.56 -7.70 15.23
N ASP A 190 0.48 -7.73 14.40
CA ASP A 190 0.63 -6.82 13.26
C ASP A 190 0.07 -7.42 11.95
N ALA A 191 -0.29 -8.71 11.91
CA ALA A 191 -0.78 -9.37 10.69
C ALA A 191 -2.09 -8.79 10.16
N GLY A 192 -2.97 -8.31 11.04
CA GLY A 192 -4.21 -7.65 10.61
C GLY A 192 -3.96 -6.32 9.89
N ARG A 193 -2.89 -5.61 10.27
CA ARG A 193 -2.46 -4.40 9.56
C ARG A 193 -1.88 -4.77 8.20
N GLY A 194 -0.89 -5.68 8.17
CA GLY A 194 -0.27 -6.09 6.91
C GLY A 194 -1.26 -6.65 5.90
N SER A 195 -2.27 -7.38 6.38
CA SER A 195 -3.39 -7.87 5.55
C SER A 195 -4.25 -6.75 4.96
N ASN A 196 -4.60 -5.74 5.77
CA ASN A 196 -5.36 -4.58 5.29
C ASN A 196 -4.59 -3.84 4.18
N ASP A 197 -3.33 -3.51 4.46
CA ASP A 197 -2.49 -2.75 3.54
C ASP A 197 -2.29 -3.56 2.23
N ASN A 198 -1.97 -4.85 2.33
CA ASN A 198 -1.79 -5.74 1.18
C ASN A 198 -3.07 -5.96 0.33
N ILE A 199 -4.26 -5.99 0.93
CA ILE A 199 -5.52 -6.07 0.17
C ILE A 199 -5.79 -4.77 -0.60
N LEU A 200 -5.49 -3.61 0.00
CA LEU A 200 -5.65 -2.31 -0.65
C LEU A 200 -4.65 -2.15 -1.81
N ASP A 201 -3.41 -2.58 -1.64
CA ASP A 201 -2.41 -2.57 -2.71
C ASP A 201 -2.83 -3.36 -3.93
N MET A 202 -3.33 -4.58 -3.71
CA MET A 202 -3.80 -5.41 -4.80
C MET A 202 -4.91 -4.72 -5.59
N ILE A 203 -5.79 -3.97 -4.93
CA ILE A 203 -6.84 -3.17 -5.58
C ILE A 203 -6.19 -2.01 -6.33
N ASP A 204 -5.32 -1.24 -5.70
CA ASP A 204 -4.72 -0.05 -6.27
C ASP A 204 -3.84 -0.35 -7.48
N ILE A 205 -3.07 -1.44 -7.45
CA ILE A 205 -2.27 -1.89 -8.59
C ILE A 205 -3.18 -2.26 -9.77
N ILE A 206 -4.28 -2.98 -9.52
CA ILE A 206 -5.24 -3.35 -10.57
C ILE A 206 -5.95 -2.13 -11.15
N GLN A 207 -6.40 -1.19 -10.30
CA GLN A 207 -7.13 -0.01 -10.73
C GLN A 207 -6.22 1.07 -11.35
N GLY A 208 -4.97 1.15 -10.89
CA GLY A 208 -3.94 2.08 -11.36
C GLY A 208 -3.38 1.70 -12.73
N ASP A 209 -3.31 0.41 -13.06
CA ASP A 209 -2.94 -0.05 -14.40
C ASP A 209 -4.16 -0.10 -15.32
N ALA A 210 -4.19 0.78 -16.33
CA ALA A 210 -5.33 0.92 -17.24
C ALA A 210 -5.71 -0.39 -17.97
N ASN A 211 -4.74 -1.27 -18.27
CA ASN A 211 -5.02 -2.55 -18.90
C ASN A 211 -5.62 -3.54 -17.90
N LEU A 212 -5.05 -3.62 -16.68
CA LEU A 212 -5.60 -4.47 -15.62
C LEU A 212 -7.00 -4.01 -15.20
N ALA A 213 -7.23 -2.71 -15.05
CA ALA A 213 -8.55 -2.15 -14.76
C ALA A 213 -9.57 -2.50 -15.85
N GLY A 214 -9.17 -2.40 -17.12
CA GLY A 214 -9.99 -2.81 -18.26
C GLY A 214 -10.31 -4.32 -18.26
N MET A 215 -9.32 -5.15 -17.90
CA MET A 215 -9.49 -6.61 -17.79
C MET A 215 -10.34 -7.02 -16.57
N ALA A 216 -10.21 -6.31 -15.44
CA ALA A 216 -10.96 -6.54 -14.20
C ALA A 216 -12.44 -6.12 -14.30
N SER A 217 -12.76 -5.26 -15.28
CA SER A 217 -14.13 -4.81 -15.60
C SER A 217 -14.76 -5.52 -16.82
N GLN A 218 -14.06 -6.51 -17.39
CA GLN A 218 -14.45 -7.15 -18.64
C GLN A 218 -15.82 -7.83 -18.54
N GLY A 219 -16.65 -7.63 -19.57
CA GLY A 219 -17.97 -8.27 -19.65
C GLY A 219 -19.01 -7.68 -18.68
N GLY A 220 -18.73 -6.52 -18.06
CA GLY A 220 -19.60 -5.90 -17.07
C GLY A 220 -19.50 -6.53 -15.68
N VAL A 221 -18.55 -7.44 -15.48
CA VAL A 221 -18.18 -7.99 -14.17
C VAL A 221 -17.29 -6.96 -13.47
N SER A 222 -17.46 -6.76 -12.17
CA SER A 222 -16.57 -5.89 -11.37
C SER A 222 -15.75 -6.77 -10.43
N GLY A 223 -14.54 -7.12 -10.84
CA GLY A 223 -13.54 -7.74 -9.98
C GLY A 223 -12.59 -6.71 -9.39
N PHE A 224 -11.94 -7.04 -8.26
CA PHE A 224 -11.02 -6.13 -7.54
C PHE A 224 -11.69 -4.77 -7.26
N SER A 225 -12.91 -4.83 -6.72
CA SER A 225 -13.72 -3.66 -6.45
C SER A 225 -13.07 -2.79 -5.38
N GLN A 226 -13.12 -1.48 -5.59
CA GLN A 226 -12.48 -0.49 -4.73
C GLN A 226 -13.04 -0.52 -3.30
N PHE A 227 -12.13 -0.43 -2.31
CA PHE A 227 -12.46 0.02 -0.96
C PHE A 227 -12.37 1.55 -0.87
N PRO A 228 -13.17 2.20 -0.01
CA PRO A 228 -13.08 3.64 0.14
C PRO A 228 -11.70 4.05 0.67
N ASP A 229 -11.17 5.14 0.13
CA ASP A 229 -9.92 5.74 0.59
C ASP A 229 -10.00 6.09 2.09
N ALA A 230 -8.85 6.04 2.76
CA ALA A 230 -8.72 6.53 4.12
C ALA A 230 -9.16 8.01 4.20
N LEU A 231 -9.97 8.34 5.20
CA LEU A 231 -10.48 9.71 5.40
C LEU A 231 -9.35 10.74 5.61
N ASN A 232 -8.25 10.30 6.21
CA ASN A 232 -7.06 11.11 6.41
C ASN A 232 -5.87 10.42 5.74
N PRO A 233 -4.95 11.17 5.11
CA PRO A 233 -3.70 10.60 4.63
C PRO A 233 -2.96 9.88 5.75
N THR A 234 -2.40 8.72 5.43
CA THR A 234 -1.59 7.97 6.38
C THR A 234 -0.41 8.82 6.85
N PRO A 235 -0.21 8.96 8.18
CA PRO A 235 0.92 9.71 8.69
C PRO A 235 2.24 9.08 8.24
N ARG A 236 3.19 9.92 7.81
CA ARG A 236 4.55 9.48 7.53
C ARG A 236 5.25 9.03 8.82
N TYR A 237 6.13 8.05 8.68
CA TYR A 237 6.80 7.41 9.82
C TYR A 237 8.18 8.00 10.07
N GLN A 238 8.45 8.33 11.33
CA GLN A 238 9.77 8.80 11.73
C GLN A 238 10.75 7.62 11.82
N ASP A 239 11.78 7.66 10.99
CA ASP A 239 12.82 6.63 10.97
C ASP A 239 13.76 6.72 12.17
N ASN A 240 14.30 5.56 12.56
CA ASN A 240 15.56 5.47 13.29
C ASN A 240 16.79 5.52 12.35
N ALA A 241 18.00 5.58 12.91
CA ALA A 241 19.22 5.72 12.11
C ALA A 241 19.47 4.53 11.15
N ALA A 242 19.08 3.31 11.53
CA ALA A 242 19.23 2.14 10.67
C ALA A 242 18.24 2.19 9.50
N GLN A 243 16.99 2.57 9.76
CA GLN A 243 15.95 2.74 8.75
C GLN A 243 16.29 3.86 7.76
N THR A 244 16.76 5.02 8.24
CA THR A 244 17.18 6.11 7.36
C THR A 244 18.33 5.71 6.44
N ASN A 245 19.33 5.01 6.98
CA ASN A 245 20.42 4.51 6.16
C ASN A 245 19.93 3.45 5.17
N PHE A 246 19.02 2.58 5.59
CA PHE A 246 18.44 1.56 4.73
C PHE A 246 17.70 2.20 3.56
N TRP A 247 16.72 3.07 3.81
CA TRP A 247 15.95 3.73 2.74
C TRP A 247 16.81 4.55 1.81
N ALA A 248 17.78 5.30 2.35
CA ALA A 248 18.69 6.06 1.51
C ALA A 248 19.54 5.18 0.58
N ASN A 249 19.96 4.00 1.05
CA ASN A 249 20.65 3.02 0.21
C ASN A 249 19.69 2.31 -0.74
N PHE A 250 18.48 1.96 -0.30
CA PHE A 250 17.48 1.28 -1.12
C PHE A 250 17.14 2.10 -2.36
N ILE A 251 16.79 3.38 -2.16
CA ILE A 251 16.48 4.34 -3.23
C ILE A 251 17.69 4.52 -4.16
N ALA A 252 18.86 4.87 -3.59
CA ALA A 252 20.06 5.13 -4.39
C ALA A 252 20.51 3.91 -5.21
N GLN A 253 20.47 2.72 -4.60
CA GLN A 253 20.89 1.48 -5.23
C GLN A 253 19.88 1.03 -6.29
N GLY A 254 18.58 1.08 -6.00
CA GLY A 254 17.52 0.76 -6.95
C GLY A 254 17.66 1.57 -8.24
N ASN A 255 17.72 2.90 -8.11
CA ASN A 255 17.87 3.82 -9.25
C ASN A 255 19.17 3.58 -10.03
N SER A 256 20.29 3.43 -9.33
CA SER A 256 21.59 3.17 -9.96
C SER A 256 21.64 1.84 -10.71
N LEU A 257 21.02 0.80 -10.16
CA LEU A 257 20.94 -0.50 -10.81
C LEU A 257 20.03 -0.46 -12.04
N GLY A 258 18.86 0.18 -11.94
CA GLY A 258 17.94 0.40 -13.06
C GLY A 258 18.62 1.11 -14.22
N GLN A 259 19.28 2.24 -13.96
CA GLN A 259 20.00 3.00 -14.99
C GLN A 259 21.10 2.18 -15.68
N ARG A 260 21.85 1.36 -14.91
CA ARG A 260 22.87 0.47 -15.47
C ARG A 260 22.26 -0.65 -16.31
N ALA A 261 21.08 -1.13 -15.95
CA ALA A 261 20.38 -2.17 -16.71
C ALA A 261 19.97 -1.65 -18.09
N GLU A 262 19.40 -0.44 -18.15
CA GLU A 262 19.02 0.20 -19.42
C GLU A 262 20.21 0.43 -20.34
N GLN A 263 21.40 0.70 -19.79
CA GLN A 263 22.63 0.86 -20.58
C GLN A 263 23.18 -0.48 -21.08
N LEU A 264 22.96 -1.58 -20.35
CA LEU A 264 23.55 -2.89 -20.66
C LEU A 264 22.64 -3.79 -21.50
N VAL A 265 21.32 -3.62 -21.41
CA VAL A 265 20.37 -4.47 -22.15
C VAL A 265 20.62 -4.39 -23.65
N GLY A 266 20.65 -5.55 -24.32
CA GLY A 266 20.92 -5.64 -25.76
C GLY A 266 22.38 -5.40 -26.19
N SER A 267 23.29 -5.05 -25.27
CA SER A 267 24.71 -4.80 -25.60
C SER A 267 25.49 -6.04 -26.07
N GLY A 268 25.01 -7.25 -25.72
CA GLY A 268 25.71 -8.50 -25.94
C GLY A 268 26.86 -8.77 -24.95
N ASP A 269 27.15 -7.86 -24.01
CA ASP A 269 28.15 -8.08 -22.95
C ASP A 269 27.59 -8.99 -21.85
N THR A 270 27.63 -10.29 -22.14
CA THR A 270 27.13 -11.32 -21.23
C THR A 270 27.85 -11.33 -19.87
N HIS A 271 29.08 -10.85 -19.77
CA HIS A 271 29.79 -10.80 -18.48
C HIS A 271 29.25 -9.66 -17.63
N ALA A 272 29.13 -8.45 -18.19
CA ALA A 272 28.58 -7.29 -17.49
C ALA A 272 27.11 -7.52 -17.10
N ILE A 273 26.31 -8.11 -18.00
CA ILE A 273 24.91 -8.45 -17.72
C ILE A 273 24.80 -9.44 -16.54
N ASN A 274 25.61 -10.50 -16.53
CA ASN A 274 25.57 -11.46 -15.42
C ASN A 274 26.07 -10.85 -14.10
N ALA A 275 27.04 -9.94 -14.15
CA ALA A 275 27.46 -9.20 -12.96
C ALA A 275 26.31 -8.35 -12.40
N LEU A 276 25.62 -7.60 -13.26
CA LEU A 276 24.48 -6.78 -12.86
C LEU A 276 23.30 -7.62 -12.32
N ILE A 277 22.99 -8.77 -12.93
CA ILE A 277 21.98 -9.71 -12.41
C ILE A 277 22.31 -10.14 -10.97
N ASN A 278 23.57 -10.45 -10.67
CA ASN A 278 23.97 -10.80 -9.30
C ASN A 278 23.80 -9.62 -8.32
N GLU A 279 24.00 -8.39 -8.79
CA GLU A 279 23.78 -7.19 -7.97
C GLU A 279 22.30 -6.97 -7.66
N PHE A 280 21.38 -7.20 -8.60
CA PHE A 280 19.94 -7.17 -8.35
C PHE A 280 19.51 -8.25 -7.35
N GLN A 281 20.00 -9.48 -7.49
CA GLN A 281 19.73 -10.56 -6.53
C GLN A 281 20.27 -10.23 -5.12
N ALA A 282 21.41 -9.54 -5.05
CA ALA A 282 21.96 -9.08 -3.78
C ALA A 282 21.12 -7.93 -3.19
N PHE A 283 20.63 -7.01 -4.02
CA PHE A 283 19.74 -5.92 -3.64
C PHE A 283 18.44 -6.45 -3.01
N GLU A 284 17.71 -7.30 -3.71
CA GLU A 284 16.49 -7.97 -3.21
C GLU A 284 16.76 -8.68 -1.88
N LYS A 285 17.79 -9.54 -1.85
CA LYS A 285 18.14 -10.31 -0.65
C LYS A 285 18.49 -9.42 0.55
N ASN A 286 19.16 -8.29 0.32
CA ASN A 286 19.52 -7.37 1.40
C ASN A 286 18.30 -6.63 1.93
N ALA A 287 17.38 -6.23 1.06
CA ALA A 287 16.10 -5.63 1.44
C ALA A 287 15.26 -6.58 2.29
N THR A 288 14.99 -7.79 1.79
CA THR A 288 14.25 -8.83 2.54
C THR A 288 14.90 -9.15 3.88
N LYS A 289 16.24 -9.20 3.93
CA LYS A 289 16.95 -9.47 5.19
C LYS A 289 16.81 -8.31 6.18
N PHE A 290 16.85 -7.06 5.70
CA PHE A 290 16.68 -5.90 6.58
C PHE A 290 15.28 -5.89 7.18
N ASP A 291 14.28 -6.08 6.32
CA ASP A 291 12.87 -6.18 6.70
C ASP A 291 12.63 -7.25 7.78
N LEU A 292 13.07 -8.49 7.54
CA LEU A 292 12.98 -9.59 8.49
C LEU A 292 13.65 -9.28 9.86
N VAL A 293 14.75 -8.51 9.85
CA VAL A 293 15.45 -8.10 11.07
C VAL A 293 14.69 -7.02 11.83
N GLN A 294 13.98 -6.12 11.14
CA GLN A 294 13.14 -5.13 11.79
C GLN A 294 11.89 -5.80 12.38
N GLY A 295 11.17 -6.59 11.59
CA GLY A 295 9.94 -7.30 11.97
C GLY A 295 8.87 -6.39 12.58
N GLY A 296 7.89 -7.00 13.26
CA GLY A 296 6.79 -6.31 13.92
C GLY A 296 6.07 -5.33 12.98
N ILE A 297 5.80 -4.13 13.48
CA ILE A 297 5.14 -3.06 12.69
C ILE A 297 5.93 -2.60 11.47
N PHE A 298 7.26 -2.82 11.41
CA PHE A 298 8.01 -2.52 10.20
C PHE A 298 7.69 -3.55 9.12
N GLY A 299 7.78 -4.85 9.44
CA GLY A 299 7.45 -5.91 8.47
C GLY A 299 6.00 -5.84 8.01
N ALA A 300 5.05 -5.66 8.92
CA ALA A 300 3.64 -5.47 8.55
C ALA A 300 3.36 -4.22 7.68
N ARG A 301 4.35 -3.34 7.50
CA ARG A 301 4.28 -2.15 6.64
C ARG A 301 5.16 -2.24 5.40
N PHE A 302 5.99 -3.27 5.27
CA PHE A 302 6.99 -3.32 4.19
C PHE A 302 7.18 -4.72 3.60
N ASP A 303 6.48 -5.73 4.11
CA ASP A 303 6.55 -7.10 3.59
C ASP A 303 6.04 -7.16 2.13
N ASN A 304 5.02 -6.35 1.79
CA ASN A 304 4.42 -6.18 0.45
C ASN A 304 5.31 -5.42 -0.55
N GLU A 305 6.44 -4.88 -0.08
CA GLU A 305 7.39 -4.07 -0.86
C GLU A 305 8.75 -4.75 -0.89
N LEU A 306 9.21 -5.36 0.20
CA LEU A 306 10.61 -5.76 0.38
C LEU A 306 10.87 -7.28 0.35
N THR A 307 9.83 -8.11 0.33
CA THR A 307 9.98 -9.57 0.34
C THR A 307 10.02 -10.18 -1.08
N PRO A 308 10.41 -11.44 -1.26
CA PRO A 308 10.34 -12.06 -2.59
C PRO A 308 8.90 -12.24 -3.12
N SER A 309 7.91 -12.17 -2.23
CA SER A 309 6.47 -12.24 -2.55
C SER A 309 5.84 -10.84 -2.61
N SER A 310 6.61 -9.85 -3.04
CA SER A 310 6.28 -8.42 -2.99
C SER A 310 6.50 -7.73 -4.34
N THR A 311 6.28 -6.42 -4.39
CA THR A 311 6.67 -5.53 -5.51
C THR A 311 8.15 -5.69 -5.90
N LEU A 312 9.08 -5.65 -4.93
CA LEU A 312 10.51 -5.83 -5.17
C LEU A 312 10.86 -7.18 -5.82
N GLY A 313 10.18 -8.25 -5.40
CA GLY A 313 10.37 -9.57 -6.01
C GLY A 313 9.98 -9.56 -7.50
N ALA A 314 8.83 -8.97 -7.84
CA ALA A 314 8.33 -8.91 -9.20
C ALA A 314 9.20 -8.03 -10.12
N GLU A 315 9.58 -6.83 -9.67
CA GLU A 315 10.40 -5.90 -10.46
C GLU A 315 11.83 -6.44 -10.68
N VAL A 316 12.42 -7.10 -9.69
CA VAL A 316 13.75 -7.74 -9.83
C VAL A 316 13.70 -8.93 -10.80
N ASP A 317 12.67 -9.76 -10.72
CA ASP A 317 12.50 -10.87 -11.67
C ASP A 317 12.27 -10.38 -13.10
N ALA A 318 11.47 -9.32 -13.28
CA ALA A 318 11.26 -8.67 -14.56
C ALA A 318 12.54 -8.08 -15.14
N MET A 319 13.32 -7.38 -14.30
CA MET A 319 14.63 -6.84 -14.65
C MET A 319 15.60 -7.92 -15.10
N ILE A 320 15.71 -9.01 -14.34
CA ILE A 320 16.57 -10.16 -14.67
C ILE A 320 16.11 -10.82 -15.98
N LYS A 321 14.79 -10.98 -16.18
CA LYS A 321 14.22 -11.53 -17.42
C LYS A 321 14.55 -10.63 -18.61
N GLY A 322 14.37 -9.32 -18.50
CA GLY A 322 14.67 -8.36 -19.54
C GLY A 322 16.15 -8.38 -19.94
N LEU A 323 17.05 -8.35 -18.95
CA LEU A 323 18.49 -8.46 -19.17
C LEU A 323 18.91 -9.77 -19.86
N LYS A 324 18.34 -10.91 -19.46
CA LYS A 324 18.65 -12.23 -20.06
C LYS A 324 18.14 -12.37 -21.48
N THR A 325 17.01 -11.76 -21.80
CA THR A 325 16.36 -11.85 -23.11
C THR A 325 16.78 -10.74 -24.07
N GLY A 326 17.42 -9.68 -23.55
CA GLY A 326 17.72 -8.47 -24.32
C GLY A 326 16.49 -7.59 -24.56
N ASP A 327 15.42 -7.77 -23.78
CA ASP A 327 14.19 -6.99 -23.88
C ASP A 327 14.35 -5.66 -23.15
N ALA A 328 14.68 -4.61 -23.91
CA ALA A 328 14.87 -3.27 -23.39
C ALA A 328 13.58 -2.65 -22.84
N ALA A 329 12.41 -2.97 -23.42
CA ALA A 329 11.14 -2.42 -22.95
C ALA A 329 10.78 -2.98 -21.57
N LEU A 330 11.02 -4.28 -21.35
CA LEU A 330 10.83 -4.90 -20.04
C LEU A 330 11.83 -4.36 -19.00
N VAL A 331 13.08 -4.11 -19.39
CA VAL A 331 14.08 -3.48 -18.50
C VAL A 331 13.66 -2.08 -18.09
N THR A 332 13.22 -1.24 -19.03
CA THR A 332 12.73 0.12 -18.71
C THR A 332 11.49 0.08 -17.82
N ALA A 333 10.51 -0.77 -18.12
CA ALA A 333 9.34 -0.93 -17.26
C ALA A 333 9.70 -1.39 -15.84
N ALA A 334 10.63 -2.34 -15.71
CA ALA A 334 11.10 -2.78 -14.39
C ALA A 334 11.90 -1.70 -13.65
N ALA A 335 12.68 -0.88 -14.37
CA ALA A 335 13.38 0.26 -13.77
C ALA A 335 12.41 1.34 -13.28
N GLU A 336 11.32 1.59 -14.01
CA GLU A 336 10.22 2.48 -13.62
C GLU A 336 9.56 2.00 -12.33
N VAL A 337 9.19 0.72 -12.24
CA VAL A 337 8.58 0.16 -11.01
C VAL A 337 9.54 0.22 -9.81
N ILE A 338 10.84 -0.06 -10.00
CA ILE A 338 11.86 0.10 -8.93
C ILE A 338 11.92 1.54 -8.42
N HIS A 339 11.86 2.51 -9.33
CA HIS A 339 11.88 3.93 -8.98
C HIS A 339 10.58 4.36 -8.28
N ASP A 340 9.42 3.91 -8.77
CA ASP A 340 8.13 4.19 -8.15
C ASP A 340 8.03 3.59 -6.74
N ASN A 341 8.49 2.34 -6.56
CA ASN A 341 8.59 1.68 -5.26
C ASN A 341 9.53 2.47 -4.32
N ALA A 342 10.67 2.95 -4.83
CA ALA A 342 11.58 3.82 -4.09
C ALA A 342 10.95 5.17 -3.70
N ALA A 343 10.13 5.74 -4.58
CA ALA A 343 9.40 6.99 -4.33
C ALA A 343 8.31 6.81 -3.27
N ASP A 344 7.59 5.68 -3.32
CA ASP A 344 6.55 5.35 -2.35
C ASP A 344 7.15 5.15 -0.94
N VAL A 345 8.13 4.26 -0.78
CA VAL A 345 8.76 4.03 0.54
C VAL A 345 9.46 5.30 1.07
N GLY A 346 10.04 6.12 0.19
CA GLY A 346 10.64 7.41 0.55
C GLY A 346 9.60 8.46 0.94
N GLY A 347 8.44 8.46 0.29
CA GLY A 347 7.30 9.31 0.60
C GLY A 347 6.70 9.00 1.96
N ASN A 348 6.64 7.72 2.32
CA ASN A 348 6.03 7.24 3.57
C ASN A 348 6.92 7.40 4.81
N ASN A 349 8.20 7.71 4.62
CA ASN A 349 9.17 7.79 5.72
C ASN A 349 9.81 9.17 5.84
N ILE A 350 10.08 9.56 7.08
CA ILE A 350 10.80 10.79 7.45
C ILE A 350 12.18 10.35 7.94
N PRO A 351 13.28 10.82 7.31
CA PRO A 351 14.63 10.56 7.80
C PRO A 351 14.79 10.94 9.28
N ILE A 352 15.66 10.27 10.04
CA ILE A 352 15.90 10.56 11.47
C ILE A 352 16.27 12.02 11.74
N THR A 353 16.90 12.68 10.77
CA THR A 353 17.29 14.08 10.89
C THR A 353 16.19 15.05 10.44
N GLY A 354 15.03 14.55 10.01
CA GLY A 354 13.91 15.32 9.46
C GLY A 354 14.04 15.55 7.95
N GLY A 355 12.98 16.11 7.34
CA GLY A 355 12.91 16.41 5.91
C GLY A 355 12.28 15.29 5.08
N HIS A 356 12.75 15.13 3.85
CA HIS A 356 12.25 14.15 2.87
C HIS A 356 13.42 13.40 2.25
N PHE A 357 13.19 12.15 1.85
CA PHE A 357 14.07 11.48 0.91
C PHE A 357 13.85 12.06 -0.50
N ASN A 358 14.93 12.24 -1.26
CA ASN A 358 14.85 12.55 -2.68
C ASN A 358 14.75 11.22 -3.46
N PRO A 359 13.60 10.92 -4.08
CA PRO A 359 13.37 9.64 -4.75
C PRO A 359 14.23 9.46 -6.00
N ASP A 360 14.74 10.54 -6.59
CA ASP A 360 15.56 10.51 -7.81
C ASP A 360 17.07 10.34 -7.54
N GLY A 361 17.47 10.27 -6.27
CA GLY A 361 18.89 10.21 -5.93
C GLY A 361 19.55 8.91 -6.43
N LEU A 362 20.73 9.00 -7.02
CA LEU A 362 21.56 7.85 -7.44
C LEU A 362 22.59 7.48 -6.38
N THR A 363 22.85 8.39 -5.44
CA THR A 363 23.74 8.19 -4.30
C THR A 363 23.02 8.50 -3.00
N VAL A 364 23.47 7.91 -1.90
CA VAL A 364 22.93 8.19 -0.55
C VAL A 364 22.98 9.69 -0.23
N ALA A 365 24.01 10.41 -0.70
CA ALA A 365 24.13 11.85 -0.50
C ALA A 365 23.05 12.65 -1.26
N GLU A 366 22.72 12.25 -2.49
CA GLU A 366 21.64 12.85 -3.27
C GLU A 366 20.27 12.54 -2.66
N VAL A 367 20.06 11.29 -2.22
CA VAL A 367 18.82 10.85 -1.57
C VAL A 367 18.58 11.61 -0.26
N LEU A 368 19.63 11.90 0.52
CA LEU A 368 19.54 12.65 1.77
C LEU A 368 19.76 14.17 1.60
N SER A 369 19.86 14.69 0.37
CA SER A 369 20.20 16.10 0.12
C SER A 369 19.20 17.10 0.70
N THR A 370 17.95 16.67 0.89
CA THR A 370 16.85 17.43 1.49
C THR A 370 16.65 17.15 2.98
N ALA A 371 17.44 16.25 3.57
CA ALA A 371 17.40 15.97 4.99
C ALA A 371 18.03 17.14 5.78
N VAL A 372 17.42 17.54 6.90
CA VAL A 372 18.00 18.60 7.73
C VAL A 372 19.30 18.08 8.33
N PRO A 373 20.42 18.84 8.34
CA PRO A 373 21.62 18.42 9.04
C PRO A 373 21.28 18.15 10.50
N ALA A 374 21.74 17.02 11.06
CA ALA A 374 21.60 16.74 12.48
C ALA A 374 22.05 17.99 13.27
N PRO A 375 21.30 18.43 14.30
CA PRO A 375 21.74 19.53 15.14
C PRO A 375 23.16 19.22 15.57
N ALA A 376 24.09 20.16 15.34
CA ALA A 376 25.45 20.00 15.83
C ALA A 376 25.32 19.71 17.33
N THR A 377 25.62 18.47 17.75
CA THR A 377 25.73 18.17 19.16
C THR A 377 26.76 19.16 19.67
N ALA A 378 26.33 20.11 20.50
CA ALA A 378 27.25 21.00 21.15
C ALA A 378 28.25 20.09 21.86
N ALA A 379 29.46 20.00 21.32
CA ALA A 379 30.58 19.51 22.09
C ALA A 379 30.53 20.32 23.39
N THR A 380 30.51 19.64 24.53
CA THR A 380 30.70 20.33 25.80
C THR A 380 32.12 20.88 25.79
N ASP A 381 32.28 22.07 25.20
CA ASP A 381 33.54 22.75 25.18
C ASP A 381 33.88 23.15 26.63
N PRO A 382 35.13 22.93 27.05
CA PRO A 382 35.57 23.32 28.38
C PRO A 382 35.36 24.82 28.55
N LYS A 383 34.67 25.17 29.65
CA LYS A 383 34.37 26.53 30.11
C LYS A 383 35.43 27.57 29.67
N PRO A 384 35.09 28.54 28.81
CA PRO A 384 36.02 29.60 28.44
C PRO A 384 36.15 30.63 29.57
N THR A 385 37.39 31.02 29.83
CA THR A 385 37.81 32.13 30.69
C THR A 385 37.32 33.46 30.10
N PRO A 386 36.83 34.44 30.88
CA PRO A 386 36.22 35.63 30.32
C PRO A 386 37.25 36.69 29.92
N GLY A 387 37.09 37.25 28.72
CA GLY A 387 37.57 38.60 28.40
C GLY A 387 37.88 38.84 26.92
N GLY A 388 37.15 39.75 26.28
CA GLY A 388 37.61 40.42 25.05
C GLY A 388 36.52 40.66 23.99
N THR A 389 35.77 41.74 24.15
CA THR A 389 34.88 42.37 23.16
C THR A 389 35.58 42.74 21.85
N VAL A 390 34.95 42.50 20.70
CA VAL A 390 34.77 43.49 19.62
C VAL A 390 33.62 43.10 18.68
N ALA A 391 32.95 44.13 18.19
CA ALA A 391 31.70 44.13 17.45
C ALA A 391 31.89 44.12 15.91
N ASP A 392 30.96 43.43 15.26
CA ASP A 392 30.14 43.80 14.09
C ASP A 392 30.76 44.48 12.84
N ALA A 393 30.52 43.85 11.67
CA ALA A 393 30.23 44.53 10.39
C ALA A 393 29.72 43.51 9.33
N ALA A 394 28.54 43.79 8.77
CA ALA A 394 27.94 43.14 7.60
C ALA A 394 28.43 43.77 6.25
N PRO A 395 27.73 43.64 5.10
CA PRO A 395 27.76 42.54 4.12
C PRO A 395 28.09 43.00 2.66
N THR A 396 28.41 42.08 1.73
CA THR A 396 28.39 42.31 0.25
C THR A 396 28.25 40.97 -0.49
N SER A 397 27.11 40.64 -1.12
CA SER A 397 26.66 40.91 -2.51
C SER A 397 27.28 40.05 -3.63
N SER A 398 26.40 39.21 -4.21
CA SER A 398 26.23 38.82 -5.63
C SER A 398 27.39 38.22 -6.46
N HIS A 399 27.12 37.08 -7.10
CA HIS A 399 27.24 36.95 -8.56
C HIS A 399 26.39 35.82 -9.16
N ASP A 400 25.69 36.18 -10.24
CA ASP A 400 24.97 35.32 -11.17
C ASP A 400 25.90 34.38 -11.95
N HIS A 401 25.39 33.20 -12.31
CA HIS A 401 25.65 32.61 -13.63
C HIS A 401 24.46 31.76 -14.09
N ALA A 402 24.00 32.07 -15.31
CA ALA A 402 22.90 31.43 -16.01
C ALA A 402 23.35 30.29 -16.93
N THR A 403 22.34 29.54 -17.40
CA THR A 403 22.28 28.52 -18.48
C THR A 403 22.59 27.08 -18.04
N ALA A 404 21.84 26.05 -18.43
CA ALA A 404 20.99 25.89 -19.59
C ALA A 404 19.75 25.01 -19.30
N ASP A 405 18.65 25.40 -19.96
CA ASP A 405 17.37 24.72 -20.05
C ASP A 405 17.52 23.47 -20.94
N VAL A 406 17.20 22.30 -20.39
CA VAL A 406 16.99 21.06 -21.15
C VAL A 406 15.55 20.64 -20.85
N HIS A 407 14.69 20.84 -21.84
CA HIS A 407 13.32 20.36 -21.87
C HIS A 407 13.26 18.85 -21.56
N HIS A 408 12.90 18.50 -20.33
CA HIS A 408 12.18 17.25 -20.04
C HIS A 408 10.69 17.56 -20.13
N ALA A 409 9.97 16.75 -20.92
CA ALA A 409 8.53 16.74 -20.89
C ALA A 409 8.07 16.32 -19.46
N PRO A 410 6.98 16.89 -18.94
CA PRO A 410 6.51 16.57 -17.59
C PRO A 410 5.99 15.13 -17.54
N ILE A 411 6.76 14.25 -16.90
CA ILE A 411 6.33 12.95 -16.35
C ILE A 411 5.49 13.27 -15.11
N VAL A 412 4.22 13.61 -15.30
CA VAL A 412 3.33 14.02 -14.20
C VAL A 412 2.14 13.05 -14.05
N ASP A 413 1.98 12.05 -14.91
CA ASP A 413 0.80 11.16 -14.87
C ASP A 413 1.03 9.81 -14.19
N THR A 414 2.28 9.31 -14.09
CA THR A 414 2.55 7.94 -13.57
C THR A 414 2.97 7.86 -12.11
N ALA A 415 3.56 8.92 -11.53
CA ALA A 415 3.91 8.96 -10.10
C ALA A 415 2.68 8.92 -9.16
N HIS A 416 1.47 8.90 -9.71
CA HIS A 416 0.21 8.71 -8.99
C HIS A 416 -0.16 7.24 -8.79
N HIS A 417 0.49 6.28 -9.48
CA HIS A 417 0.07 4.88 -9.47
C HIS A 417 0.36 4.11 -8.17
N PHE A 418 1.36 4.54 -7.40
CA PHE A 418 1.73 3.91 -6.11
C PHE A 418 1.45 4.79 -4.89
N HIS A 419 1.06 6.06 -5.06
CA HIS A 419 0.81 7.01 -3.96
C HIS A 419 -0.39 6.62 -3.06
N HIS A 420 -1.17 5.61 -3.44
CA HIS A 420 -2.36 5.16 -2.74
C HIS A 420 -2.20 3.84 -1.98
N MET A 421 -1.08 3.12 -2.16
CA MET A 421 -0.80 1.79 -1.58
C MET A 421 -0.73 1.71 -0.05
N TRP A 422 -1.09 2.76 0.68
CA TRP A 422 -0.96 2.75 2.15
C TRP A 422 -2.09 3.48 2.86
N GLY A 423 -3.32 3.27 2.38
CA GLY A 423 -4.56 3.70 3.05
C GLY A 423 -4.87 2.96 4.33
#